data_AF-A0A7J3BEQ1-F1
#
_entry.id   AF-A0A7J3BEQ1-F1
#
_cell.length_a   1.000
_cell.length_b   1.000
_cell.length_c   1.000
_cell.angle_alpha   90.00
_cell.angle_beta   90.00
_cell.angle_gamma   90.00
#
_symmetry.space_group_name_H-M   'P 1'
#
loop_
_entity.id
_entity.type
_entity.pdbx_description
1 polymer ?
#
loop_
_entity_poly.entity_id
_entity_poly.type
_entity_poly.pdbx_seq_one_letter_code
_entity_poly.pdbx_strand_id
1 'polypeptide(L)'
;MKTFHTKTLTIALVGTALVIVSSTEIIDSVADTNLLVHHGQHLLIILGGTMIGYAITSLYGIERNKTWSRVNSVWARLNRRGYIAGALFMAAFNFWHIPSVFVFTILEGNESIHFLEHVTFFSTSVLLIAVTPFMSRAFKALYIFVFGNMNSMMGVLYSVSGSGLFYPYPAYQQDQFGFLMSLSGLLTMTLGTFLYLYVGERRLTTQGPTISKSHP
;
A
#
# COMPACT_ATOMS: atom_id res chain seq x y z
N MET A 1 -25.72 -13.62 0.36
CA MET A 1 -24.38 -14.25 0.40
C MET A 1 -23.72 -14.40 -0.98
N LYS A 2 -24.41 -14.92 -2.02
CA LYS A 2 -23.81 -15.12 -3.36
C LYS A 2 -23.22 -13.82 -3.98
N THR A 3 -23.96 -12.73 -3.95
CA THR A 3 -23.54 -11.42 -4.50
C THR A 3 -22.27 -10.83 -3.83
N PHE A 4 -22.07 -11.07 -2.53
CA PHE A 4 -20.88 -10.63 -1.80
C PHE A 4 -19.62 -11.37 -2.28
N HIS A 5 -19.73 -12.68 -2.52
CA HIS A 5 -18.61 -13.49 -3.00
C HIS A 5 -18.23 -13.11 -4.43
N THR A 6 -19.21 -12.87 -5.30
CA THR A 6 -18.96 -12.42 -6.68
C THR A 6 -18.17 -11.12 -6.72
N LYS A 7 -18.59 -10.09 -5.97
CA LYS A 7 -17.88 -8.81 -5.92
C LYS A 7 -16.44 -8.95 -5.41
N THR A 8 -16.25 -9.76 -4.38
CA THR A 8 -14.92 -9.98 -3.77
C THR A 8 -13.99 -10.73 -4.73
N LEU A 9 -14.52 -11.72 -5.46
CA LEU A 9 -13.78 -12.41 -6.51
C LEU A 9 -13.42 -11.48 -7.66
N THR A 10 -14.33 -10.60 -8.10
CA THR A 10 -14.02 -9.58 -9.11
C THR A 10 -12.88 -8.68 -8.67
N ILE A 11 -12.87 -8.23 -7.41
CA ILE A 11 -11.77 -7.42 -6.85
C ILE A 11 -10.45 -8.20 -6.91
N ALA A 12 -10.44 -9.48 -6.52
CA ALA A 12 -9.24 -10.30 -6.61
C ALA A 12 -8.74 -10.43 -8.05
N LEU A 13 -9.64 -10.70 -9.00
CA LEU A 13 -9.29 -10.87 -10.42
C LEU A 13 -8.74 -9.59 -11.04
N VAL A 14 -9.34 -8.44 -10.73
CA VAL A 14 -8.81 -7.13 -11.16
C VAL A 14 -7.44 -6.89 -10.54
N GLY A 15 -7.27 -7.16 -9.24
CA GLY A 15 -5.98 -7.02 -8.57
C GLY A 15 -4.89 -7.89 -9.20
N THR A 16 -5.21 -9.15 -9.53
CA THR A 16 -4.30 -10.05 -10.25
C THR A 16 -3.96 -9.52 -11.64
N ALA A 17 -4.96 -9.03 -12.39
CA ALA A 17 -4.73 -8.46 -13.71
C ALA A 17 -3.79 -7.25 -13.65
N LEU A 18 -3.93 -6.38 -12.65
CA LEU A 18 -3.03 -5.24 -12.45
C LEU A 18 -1.58 -5.69 -12.25
N VAL A 19 -1.35 -6.67 -11.37
CA VAL A 19 0.00 -7.21 -11.09
C VAL A 19 0.60 -7.88 -12.34
N ILE A 20 -0.20 -8.64 -13.09
CA ILE A 20 0.28 -9.29 -14.32
C ILE A 20 0.66 -8.24 -15.36
N VAL A 21 -0.23 -7.30 -15.65
CA VAL A 21 -0.02 -6.27 -16.68
C VAL A 21 1.18 -5.40 -16.33
N SER A 22 1.32 -4.99 -15.06
CA SER A 22 2.42 -4.15 -14.61
C SER A 22 3.78 -4.86 -14.64
N SER A 23 3.81 -6.20 -14.71
CA SER A 23 5.03 -7.02 -14.71
C SER A 23 5.32 -7.67 -16.07
N THR A 24 4.80 -7.07 -17.15
CA THR A 24 5.08 -7.55 -18.51
C THR A 24 6.35 -6.89 -19.04
N GLU A 25 7.11 -7.65 -19.85
CA GLU A 25 8.32 -7.16 -20.52
C GLU A 25 8.09 -5.85 -21.32
N ILE A 26 6.88 -5.68 -21.88
CA ILE A 26 6.50 -4.46 -22.60
C ILE A 26 6.53 -3.25 -21.66
N ILE A 27 5.90 -3.35 -20.49
CA ILE A 27 5.88 -2.23 -19.54
C ILE A 27 7.25 -2.04 -18.90
N ASP A 28 7.98 -3.12 -18.61
CA ASP A 28 9.34 -3.07 -18.07
C ASP A 28 10.28 -2.30 -19.02
N SER A 29 10.26 -2.62 -20.31
CA SER A 29 11.11 -1.93 -21.31
C SER A 29 10.84 -0.42 -21.40
N VAL A 30 9.60 0.02 -21.16
CA VAL A 30 9.25 1.45 -21.11
C VAL A 30 9.68 2.06 -19.77
N ALA A 31 9.52 1.33 -18.68
CA ALA A 31 9.90 1.75 -17.33
C ALA A 31 11.41 1.96 -17.17
N ASP A 32 12.24 1.18 -17.89
CA ASP A 32 13.69 1.32 -17.89
C ASP A 32 14.17 2.71 -18.32
N THR A 33 13.37 3.40 -19.14
CA THR A 33 13.70 4.74 -19.66
C THR A 33 12.76 5.85 -19.20
N ASN A 34 11.69 5.49 -18.49
CA ASN A 34 10.66 6.41 -18.03
C ASN A 34 10.32 6.18 -16.55
N LEU A 35 10.82 7.07 -15.69
CA LEU A 35 10.66 7.03 -14.24
C LEU A 35 9.20 7.02 -13.80
N LEU A 36 8.34 7.76 -14.51
CA LEU A 36 6.91 7.83 -14.20
C LEU A 36 6.22 6.51 -14.49
N VAL A 37 6.59 5.83 -15.58
CA VAL A 37 6.06 4.50 -15.92
C VAL A 37 6.57 3.47 -14.92
N HIS A 38 7.86 3.50 -14.57
CA HIS A 38 8.46 2.63 -13.55
C HIS A 38 7.73 2.72 -12.20
N HIS A 39 7.55 3.94 -11.67
CA HIS A 39 6.79 4.11 -10.42
C HIS A 39 5.30 3.83 -10.60
N GLY A 40 4.77 4.00 -11.82
CA GLY A 40 3.44 3.55 -12.21
C GLY A 40 3.29 2.04 -12.04
N GLN A 41 4.27 1.24 -12.45
CA GLN A 41 4.27 -0.21 -12.20
C GLN A 41 4.22 -0.52 -10.72
N HIS A 42 5.10 0.09 -9.92
CA HIS A 42 5.11 -0.08 -8.46
C HIS A 42 3.74 0.23 -7.85
N LEU A 43 3.10 1.32 -8.27
CA LEU A 43 1.76 1.69 -7.80
C LEU A 43 0.70 0.64 -8.19
N LEU A 44 0.73 0.12 -9.42
CA LEU A 44 -0.19 -0.92 -9.87
C LEU A 44 0.00 -2.25 -9.11
N ILE A 45 1.26 -2.61 -8.82
CA ILE A 45 1.60 -3.79 -8.03
C ILE A 45 1.08 -3.65 -6.59
N ILE A 46 1.31 -2.50 -5.95
CA ILE A 46 0.81 -2.21 -4.59
C ILE A 46 -0.72 -2.21 -4.56
N LEU A 47 -1.37 -1.62 -5.57
CA LEU A 47 -2.82 -1.59 -5.69
C LEU A 47 -3.38 -3.01 -5.90
N GLY A 48 -2.78 -3.79 -6.78
CA GLY A 48 -3.17 -5.18 -7.03
C GLY A 48 -3.02 -6.05 -5.78
N GLY A 49 -1.89 -5.94 -5.08
CA GLY A 49 -1.66 -6.60 -3.79
C GLY A 49 -2.66 -6.18 -2.71
N THR A 50 -2.98 -4.89 -2.63
CA THR A 50 -4.03 -4.35 -1.75
C THR A 50 -5.40 -4.99 -2.04
N MET A 51 -5.79 -5.07 -3.31
CA MET A 51 -7.07 -5.66 -3.74
C MET A 51 -7.14 -7.16 -3.42
N ILE A 52 -6.06 -7.89 -3.69
CA ILE A 52 -5.95 -9.31 -3.36
C ILE A 52 -5.99 -9.53 -1.84
N GLY A 53 -5.24 -8.74 -1.07
CA GLY A 53 -5.26 -8.78 0.40
C GLY A 53 -6.65 -8.52 0.97
N TYR A 54 -7.38 -7.54 0.41
CA TYR A 54 -8.77 -7.28 0.78
C TYR A 54 -9.66 -8.48 0.49
N ALA A 55 -9.51 -9.10 -0.68
CA ALA A 55 -10.31 -10.24 -1.08
C ALA A 55 -10.05 -11.47 -0.21
N ILE A 56 -8.77 -11.78 0.08
CA ILE A 56 -8.37 -12.85 1.01
C ILE A 56 -9.02 -12.62 2.37
N THR A 57 -8.90 -11.41 2.91
CA THR A 57 -9.43 -11.06 4.23
C THR A 57 -10.94 -11.18 4.28
N SER A 58 -11.63 -10.73 3.23
CA SER A 58 -13.09 -10.74 3.13
C SER A 58 -13.67 -12.15 2.91
N LEU A 59 -13.01 -12.99 2.12
CA LEU A 59 -13.49 -14.36 1.83
C LEU A 59 -13.16 -15.33 2.96
N TYR A 60 -11.93 -15.29 3.46
CA TYR A 60 -11.46 -16.28 4.42
C TYR A 60 -11.72 -15.89 5.86
N GLY A 61 -11.94 -14.61 6.14
CA GLY A 61 -12.17 -14.07 7.47
C GLY A 61 -11.08 -14.55 8.42
N ILE A 62 -10.07 -13.74 8.69
CA ILE A 62 -8.94 -14.14 9.55
C ILE A 62 -9.42 -14.71 10.92
N GLU A 63 -10.64 -14.36 11.37
CA GLU A 63 -11.32 -14.88 12.56
C GLU A 63 -12.10 -16.21 12.38
N ARG A 64 -12.46 -16.63 11.16
CA ARG A 64 -13.41 -17.75 10.90
C ARG A 64 -12.77 -19.08 10.51
N ASN A 65 -11.50 -19.12 10.13
CA ASN A 65 -10.86 -20.34 9.65
C ASN A 65 -9.92 -20.96 10.71
N LYS A 66 -10.29 -22.15 11.23
CA LYS A 66 -9.52 -22.91 12.25
C LYS A 66 -8.11 -23.31 11.78
N THR A 67 -7.90 -23.52 10.48
CA THR A 67 -6.60 -23.89 9.92
C THR A 67 -5.64 -22.69 9.90
N TRP A 68 -6.19 -21.50 9.60
CA TRP A 68 -5.47 -20.24 9.77
C TRP A 68 -5.23 -19.89 11.23
N SER A 69 -6.05 -20.36 12.17
CA SER A 69 -5.95 -20.00 13.59
C SER A 69 -4.62 -20.43 14.26
N ARG A 70 -3.95 -21.50 13.80
CA ARG A 70 -2.66 -21.93 14.36
C ARG A 70 -1.49 -21.04 13.92
N VAL A 71 -1.36 -20.76 12.63
CA VAL A 71 -0.36 -19.81 12.10
C VAL A 71 -0.68 -18.38 12.56
N ASN A 72 -1.98 -18.02 12.60
CA ASN A 72 -2.46 -16.79 13.24
C ASN A 72 -2.23 -16.78 14.75
N SER A 73 -2.13 -17.89 15.48
CA SER A 73 -2.08 -17.78 16.95
C SER A 73 -0.83 -17.05 17.43
N VAL A 74 0.28 -17.21 16.70
CA VAL A 74 1.54 -16.47 16.93
C VAL A 74 1.49 -15.13 16.22
N TRP A 75 1.15 -15.10 14.93
CA TRP A 75 1.11 -13.86 14.15
C TRP A 75 0.05 -12.87 14.65
N ALA A 76 -1.17 -13.31 14.94
CA ALA A 76 -2.23 -12.52 15.55
C ALA A 76 -1.97 -12.19 17.02
N ARG A 77 -1.02 -12.86 17.70
CA ARG A 77 -0.56 -12.42 19.04
C ARG A 77 0.48 -11.32 18.91
N LEU A 78 1.50 -11.52 18.08
CA LEU A 78 2.59 -10.56 17.86
C LEU A 78 2.12 -9.31 17.11
N ASN A 79 1.22 -9.48 16.15
CA ASN A 79 0.70 -8.43 15.28
C ASN A 79 -0.79 -8.16 15.52
N ARG A 80 -1.28 -8.41 16.75
CA ARG A 80 -2.69 -8.24 17.11
C ARG A 80 -3.26 -6.87 16.76
N ARG A 81 -2.39 -5.85 16.69
CA ARG A 81 -2.76 -4.46 16.41
C ARG A 81 -2.28 -3.98 15.04
N GLY A 82 -1.73 -4.89 14.21
CA GLY A 82 -1.20 -4.59 12.88
C GLY A 82 0.13 -3.83 12.86
N TYR A 83 0.73 -3.55 14.01
CA TYR A 83 1.94 -2.73 14.12
C TYR A 83 3.15 -3.30 13.39
N ILE A 84 3.36 -4.61 13.46
CA ILE A 84 4.51 -5.27 12.81
C ILE A 84 4.34 -5.21 11.29
N ALA A 85 3.16 -5.54 10.78
CA ALA A 85 2.89 -5.48 9.34
C ALA A 85 2.98 -4.05 8.79
N GLY A 86 2.48 -3.07 9.53
CA GLY A 86 2.67 -1.66 9.20
C GLY A 86 4.15 -1.28 9.19
N ALA A 87 4.90 -1.62 10.23
CA ALA A 87 6.33 -1.35 10.30
C ALA A 87 7.12 -2.04 9.19
N LEU A 88 6.78 -3.28 8.83
CA LEU A 88 7.43 -4.02 7.75
C LEU A 88 7.15 -3.38 6.39
N PHE A 89 5.91 -2.98 6.10
CA PHE A 89 5.62 -2.26 4.86
C PHE A 89 6.39 -0.94 4.82
N MET A 90 6.40 -0.16 5.90
CA MET A 90 7.11 1.10 5.94
C MET A 90 8.63 0.90 5.78
N ALA A 91 9.19 -0.09 6.46
CA ALA A 91 10.62 -0.41 6.35
C ALA A 91 10.98 -0.86 4.94
N ALA A 92 10.19 -1.75 4.34
CA ALA A 92 10.39 -2.20 2.97
C ALA A 92 10.26 -1.05 1.98
N PHE A 93 9.21 -0.23 2.08
CA PHE A 93 9.01 0.94 1.25
C PHE A 93 10.21 1.87 1.32
N ASN A 94 10.67 2.22 2.53
CA ASN A 94 11.82 3.10 2.69
C ASN A 94 13.12 2.49 2.17
N PHE A 95 13.36 1.21 2.45
CA PHE A 95 14.57 0.51 2.02
C PHE A 95 14.78 0.61 0.50
N TRP A 96 13.73 0.31 -0.28
CA TRP A 96 13.79 0.35 -1.73
C TRP A 96 13.92 1.77 -2.31
N HIS A 97 13.51 2.79 -1.55
CA HIS A 97 13.63 4.19 -1.96
C HIS A 97 14.93 4.87 -1.49
N ILE A 98 15.84 4.15 -0.81
CA ILE A 98 17.18 4.67 -0.52
C ILE A 98 17.91 4.84 -1.87
N PRO A 99 18.48 6.03 -2.19
CA PRO A 99 19.08 6.29 -3.50
C PRO A 99 20.07 5.24 -3.98
N SER A 100 20.98 4.78 -3.11
CA SER A 100 21.95 3.74 -3.45
C SER A 100 21.32 2.37 -3.71
N VAL A 101 20.22 2.04 -3.00
CA VAL A 101 19.51 0.78 -3.19
C VAL A 101 18.73 0.82 -4.49
N PHE A 102 17.97 1.89 -4.72
CA PHE A 102 17.19 2.08 -5.95
C PHE A 102 18.08 2.02 -7.19
N VAL A 103 19.18 2.80 -7.21
CA VAL A 103 20.13 2.78 -8.33
C VAL A 103 20.68 1.38 -8.54
N PHE A 104 21.05 0.66 -7.47
CA PHE A 104 21.54 -0.69 -7.60
C PHE A 104 20.49 -1.64 -8.20
N THR A 105 19.22 -1.50 -7.82
CA THR A 105 18.12 -2.35 -8.29
C THR A 105 17.84 -2.21 -9.79
N ILE A 106 17.98 -1.01 -10.35
CA ILE A 106 17.63 -0.71 -11.75
C ILE A 106 18.80 -0.84 -12.74
N LEU A 107 20.01 -1.16 -12.26
CA LEU A 107 21.15 -1.38 -13.15
C LEU A 107 20.97 -2.67 -13.96
N GLU A 108 21.41 -2.64 -15.22
CA GLU A 108 21.48 -3.84 -16.07
C GLU A 108 22.23 -4.98 -15.36
N GLY A 109 21.67 -6.18 -15.38
CA GLY A 109 22.20 -7.37 -14.71
C GLY A 109 21.69 -7.61 -13.29
N ASN A 110 20.83 -6.72 -12.75
CA ASN A 110 20.21 -6.86 -11.43
C ASN A 110 18.68 -7.11 -11.51
N GLU A 111 18.17 -7.68 -12.60
CA GLU A 111 16.73 -7.89 -12.83
C GLU A 111 16.09 -8.75 -11.73
N SER A 112 16.86 -9.69 -11.16
CA SER A 112 16.41 -10.50 -10.03
C SER A 112 16.16 -9.67 -8.76
N ILE A 113 16.92 -8.59 -8.57
CA ILE A 113 16.77 -7.67 -7.43
C ILE A 113 15.55 -6.78 -7.66
N HIS A 114 15.34 -6.30 -8.89
CA HIS A 114 14.15 -5.55 -9.26
C HIS A 114 12.87 -6.40 -9.12
N PHE A 115 12.92 -7.66 -9.53
CA PHE A 115 11.85 -8.61 -9.25
C PHE A 115 11.60 -8.80 -7.75
N LEU A 116 12.66 -8.86 -6.93
CA LEU A 116 12.52 -8.93 -5.47
C LEU A 116 11.86 -7.68 -4.87
N GLU A 117 12.16 -6.49 -5.40
CA GLU A 117 11.48 -5.24 -5.05
C GLU A 117 9.98 -5.34 -5.33
N HIS A 118 9.59 -5.74 -6.55
CA HIS A 118 8.20 -5.97 -6.92
C HIS A 118 7.49 -6.97 -5.98
N VAL A 119 8.12 -8.11 -5.71
CA VAL A 119 7.60 -9.12 -4.78
C VAL A 119 7.43 -8.53 -3.39
N THR A 120 8.36 -7.68 -2.95
CA THR A 120 8.28 -7.02 -1.64
C THR A 120 7.10 -6.04 -1.57
N PHE A 121 6.91 -5.18 -2.57
CA PHE A 121 5.76 -4.26 -2.62
C PHE A 121 4.42 -5.00 -2.68
N PHE A 122 4.35 -6.05 -3.50
CA PHE A 122 3.16 -6.91 -3.56
C PHE A 122 2.87 -7.57 -2.20
N SER A 123 3.85 -8.27 -1.62
CA SER A 123 3.64 -9.05 -0.41
C SER A 123 3.36 -8.19 0.82
N THR A 124 4.05 -7.06 0.96
CA THR A 124 3.82 -6.12 2.07
C THR A 124 2.48 -5.41 1.96
N SER A 125 2.01 -5.07 0.75
CA SER A 125 0.68 -4.47 0.56
C SER A 125 -0.45 -5.47 0.88
N VAL A 126 -0.33 -6.73 0.44
CA VAL A 126 -1.24 -7.83 0.83
C VAL A 126 -1.28 -7.95 2.36
N LEU A 127 -0.12 -8.01 3.01
CA LEU A 127 0.00 -8.17 4.45
C LEU A 127 -0.63 -6.99 5.21
N LEU A 128 -0.33 -5.75 4.79
CA LEU A 128 -0.85 -4.53 5.39
C LEU A 128 -2.39 -4.52 5.37
N ILE A 129 -3.00 -4.83 4.22
CA ILE A 129 -4.45 -4.88 4.10
C ILE A 129 -5.04 -6.01 4.92
N ALA A 130 -4.39 -7.17 4.94
CA ALA A 130 -4.85 -8.30 5.75
C ALA A 130 -4.96 -7.96 7.23
N VAL A 131 -4.06 -7.12 7.75
CA VAL A 131 -4.05 -6.78 9.18
C VAL A 131 -4.80 -5.49 9.50
N THR A 132 -5.18 -4.73 8.48
CA THR A 132 -5.87 -3.44 8.62
C THR A 132 -7.15 -3.52 9.48
N PRO A 133 -7.98 -4.57 9.42
CA PRO A 133 -9.14 -4.70 10.32
C PRO A 133 -8.78 -4.67 11.81
N PHE A 134 -7.58 -5.12 12.19
CA PHE A 134 -7.13 -5.19 13.58
C PHE A 134 -6.42 -3.92 14.06
N MET A 135 -6.09 -3.00 13.16
CA MET A 135 -5.49 -1.73 13.52
C MET A 135 -6.53 -0.80 14.17
N SER A 136 -6.13 -0.09 15.23
CA SER A 136 -6.95 0.97 15.80
C SER A 136 -7.13 2.11 14.79
N ARG A 137 -8.20 2.90 14.94
CA ARG A 137 -8.44 4.04 14.06
C ARG A 137 -7.30 5.04 14.06
N ALA A 138 -6.84 5.42 15.25
CA ALA A 138 -5.70 6.31 15.42
C ALA A 138 -4.46 5.78 14.69
N PHE A 139 -4.22 4.47 14.71
CA PHE A 139 -3.08 3.87 14.03
C PHE A 139 -3.22 3.90 12.50
N LYS A 140 -4.41 3.65 11.95
CA LYS A 140 -4.64 3.79 10.50
C LYS A 140 -4.47 5.24 10.04
N ALA A 141 -4.97 6.20 10.82
CA ALA A 141 -4.78 7.62 10.54
C ALA A 141 -3.30 8.00 10.60
N LEU A 142 -2.57 7.57 11.64
CA LEU A 142 -1.13 7.76 11.74
C LEU A 142 -0.39 7.16 10.54
N TYR A 143 -0.80 5.98 10.09
CA TYR A 143 -0.18 5.32 8.95
C TYR A 143 -0.36 6.11 7.65
N ILE A 144 -1.60 6.55 7.36
CA ILE A 144 -1.91 7.41 6.21
C ILE A 144 -1.11 8.71 6.29
N PHE A 145 -1.03 9.31 7.48
CA PHE A 145 -0.28 10.53 7.72
C PHE A 145 1.22 10.35 7.48
N VAL A 146 1.84 9.33 8.09
CA VAL A 146 3.28 9.07 7.94
C VAL A 146 3.59 8.72 6.49
N PHE A 147 2.83 7.83 5.86
CA PHE A 147 3.05 7.46 4.46
C PHE A 147 2.91 8.68 3.52
N GLY A 148 1.87 9.50 3.72
CA GLY A 148 1.69 10.74 2.97
C GLY A 148 2.87 11.71 3.12
N ASN A 149 3.34 11.91 4.37
CA ASN A 149 4.51 12.76 4.62
C ASN A 149 5.77 12.22 3.96
N MET A 150 6.04 10.92 4.08
CA MET A 150 7.24 10.32 3.49
C MET A 150 7.23 10.47 1.98
N ASN A 151 6.10 10.19 1.34
CA ASN A 151 5.94 10.38 -0.10
C ASN A 151 6.17 11.85 -0.50
N SER A 152 5.66 12.79 0.29
CA SER A 152 5.89 14.21 0.04
C SER A 152 7.35 14.63 0.22
N MET A 153 8.01 14.17 1.28
CA MET A 153 9.42 14.47 1.55
C MET A 153 10.33 13.91 0.47
N MET A 154 10.08 12.67 0.03
CA MET A 154 10.80 12.06 -1.10
C MET A 154 10.56 12.85 -2.38
N GLY A 155 9.31 13.30 -2.63
CA GLY A 155 9.01 14.15 -3.77
C GLY A 155 9.80 15.46 -3.78
N VAL A 156 9.86 16.15 -2.63
CA VAL A 156 10.67 17.37 -2.48
C VAL A 156 12.13 17.07 -2.73
N LEU A 157 12.65 15.99 -2.14
CA LEU A 157 14.03 15.55 -2.31
C LEU A 157 14.38 15.34 -3.80
N TYR A 158 13.46 14.74 -4.57
CA TYR A 158 13.66 14.51 -6.02
C TYR A 158 13.74 15.84 -6.77
N SER A 159 12.81 16.77 -6.50
CA SER A 159 12.76 18.08 -7.16
C SER A 159 13.94 18.99 -6.83
N VAL A 160 14.45 18.96 -5.59
CA VAL A 160 15.53 19.89 -5.17
C VAL A 160 16.94 19.35 -5.40
N SER A 161 17.09 18.07 -5.74
CA SER A 161 18.40 17.43 -5.88
C SER A 161 19.28 18.00 -7.00
N GLY A 162 18.68 18.64 -8.01
CA GLY A 162 19.38 19.39 -9.08
C GLY A 162 20.19 18.56 -10.08
N SER A 163 20.98 17.60 -9.61
CA SER A 163 21.79 16.67 -10.43
C SER A 163 21.06 15.36 -10.78
N GLY A 164 19.88 15.13 -10.20
CA GLY A 164 19.25 13.83 -10.18
C GLY A 164 19.89 12.90 -9.13
N LEU A 165 19.06 12.16 -8.41
CA LEU A 165 19.44 11.17 -7.41
C LEU A 165 19.53 9.76 -7.99
N PHE A 166 18.77 9.49 -9.04
CA PHE A 166 18.66 8.16 -9.65
C PHE A 166 19.14 8.20 -11.09
N TYR A 167 20.44 8.01 -11.30
CA TYR A 167 20.94 7.58 -12.60
C TYR A 167 20.41 6.16 -12.83
N PRO A 168 19.72 5.86 -13.96
CA PRO A 168 19.88 6.45 -15.29
C PRO A 168 18.84 7.50 -15.70
N TYR A 169 17.89 7.87 -14.84
CA TYR A 169 16.80 8.75 -15.24
C TYR A 169 17.24 10.23 -15.37
N PRO A 170 16.85 10.94 -16.44
CA PRO A 170 17.14 12.37 -16.58
C PRO A 170 16.54 13.20 -15.43
N ALA A 171 17.24 14.26 -15.04
CA ALA A 171 16.82 15.15 -13.95
C ALA A 171 15.39 15.72 -14.13
N TYR A 172 14.98 16.02 -15.36
CA TYR A 172 13.62 16.54 -15.62
C TYR A 172 12.52 15.51 -15.28
N GLN A 173 12.76 14.20 -15.47
CA GLN A 173 11.79 13.17 -15.11
C GLN A 173 11.70 13.05 -13.58
N GLN A 174 12.84 13.16 -12.89
CA GLN A 174 12.91 13.14 -11.44
C GLN A 174 12.18 14.34 -10.83
N ASP A 175 12.31 15.53 -11.40
CA ASP A 175 11.59 16.72 -10.94
C ASP A 175 10.08 16.61 -11.17
N GLN A 176 9.65 16.19 -12.38
CA GLN A 176 8.23 15.96 -12.67
C GLN A 176 7.61 14.94 -11.72
N PHE A 177 8.31 13.82 -11.51
CA PHE A 177 7.84 12.79 -10.60
C PHE A 177 7.88 13.26 -9.14
N GLY A 178 8.92 14.00 -8.74
CA GLY A 178 9.05 14.60 -7.42
C GLY A 178 7.89 15.54 -7.08
N PHE A 179 7.46 16.36 -8.03
CA PHE A 179 6.27 17.19 -7.91
C PHE A 179 5.00 16.34 -7.70
N LEU A 180 4.80 15.29 -8.51
CA LEU A 180 3.64 14.40 -8.39
C LEU A 180 3.62 13.63 -7.06
N MET A 181 4.77 13.17 -6.58
CA MET A 181 4.92 12.55 -5.26
C MET A 181 4.60 13.55 -4.14
N SER A 182 5.11 14.77 -4.26
CA SER A 182 4.84 15.87 -3.32
C SER A 182 3.34 16.13 -3.19
N LEU A 183 2.67 16.32 -4.34
CA LEU A 183 1.25 16.59 -4.42
C LEU A 183 0.41 15.42 -3.89
N SER A 184 0.72 14.19 -4.33
CA SER A 184 -0.01 13.00 -3.89
C SER A 184 0.15 12.74 -2.40
N GLY A 185 1.36 12.90 -1.85
CA GLY A 185 1.61 12.78 -0.41
C GLY A 185 0.82 13.81 0.41
N LEU A 186 0.74 15.06 -0.05
CA LEU A 186 -0.04 16.12 0.58
C LEU A 186 -1.54 15.80 0.53
N LEU A 187 -2.05 15.32 -0.60
CA LEU A 187 -3.44 14.89 -0.75
C LEU A 187 -3.75 13.70 0.16
N THR A 188 -2.89 12.67 0.20
CA THR A 188 -3.05 11.52 1.10
C THR A 188 -3.05 11.96 2.56
N MET A 189 -2.13 12.83 2.95
CA MET A 189 -2.05 13.34 4.32
C MET A 189 -3.30 14.16 4.69
N THR A 190 -3.69 15.12 3.86
CA THR A 190 -4.79 16.04 4.18
C THR A 190 -6.15 15.39 3.98
N LEU A 191 -6.46 14.94 2.76
CA LEU A 191 -7.76 14.37 2.41
C LEU A 191 -7.92 12.98 3.03
N GLY A 192 -6.89 12.14 2.99
CA GLY A 192 -6.96 10.79 3.57
C GLY A 192 -7.19 10.82 5.08
N THR A 193 -6.43 11.65 5.81
CA THR A 193 -6.62 11.81 7.27
C THR A 193 -7.97 12.46 7.57
N PHE A 194 -8.36 13.51 6.85
CA PHE A 194 -9.65 14.17 7.03
C PHE A 194 -10.82 13.20 6.83
N LEU A 195 -10.86 12.47 5.71
CA LEU A 195 -11.91 11.49 5.44
C LEU A 195 -11.95 10.40 6.50
N TYR A 196 -10.77 9.92 6.92
CA TYR A 196 -10.68 8.85 7.90
C TYR A 196 -11.21 9.28 9.29
N LEU A 197 -10.85 10.48 9.75
CA LEU A 197 -11.30 11.01 11.03
C LEU A 197 -12.77 11.45 10.96
N TYR A 198 -13.13 12.29 9.98
CA TYR A 198 -14.43 12.95 9.91
C TYR A 198 -15.58 12.01 9.53
N VAL A 199 -15.38 11.12 8.54
CA VAL A 199 -16.40 10.14 8.14
C VAL A 199 -16.47 8.99 9.16
N GLY A 200 -15.35 8.64 9.77
CA GLY A 200 -15.27 7.62 10.82
C GLY A 200 -16.02 8.02 12.10
N GLU A 201 -15.98 9.29 12.48
CA GLU A 201 -16.64 9.83 13.68
C GLU A 201 -18.17 9.87 13.53
N ARG A 202 -18.69 10.24 12.34
CA ARG A 202 -20.14 10.28 12.07
C ARG A 202 -20.86 8.92 12.17
N ARG A 203 -20.16 7.79 11.98
CA ARG A 203 -20.76 6.45 12.18
C ARG A 203 -20.99 6.08 13.65
N LEU A 204 -20.27 6.71 14.59
CA LEU A 204 -20.43 6.43 16.02
C LEU A 204 -21.54 7.27 16.65
N THR A 205 -21.75 8.49 16.17
CA THR A 205 -22.80 9.38 16.68
C THR A 205 -24.20 9.04 16.17
N THR A 206 -24.29 8.38 15.00
CA THR A 206 -25.58 7.97 14.40
C THR A 206 -26.06 6.57 14.86
N GLN A 207 -25.18 5.75 15.44
CA GLN A 207 -25.55 4.50 16.11
C GLN A 207 -25.68 4.69 17.63
N GLY A 208 -26.38 5.77 18.04
CA GLY A 208 -26.76 5.94 19.44
C GLY A 208 -27.50 4.70 19.95
N PRO A 209 -27.36 4.36 21.24
CA PRO A 209 -27.97 3.15 21.80
C PRO A 209 -29.48 3.21 21.53
N THR A 210 -29.99 2.24 20.78
CA THR A 210 -31.42 1.91 20.82
C THR A 210 -31.68 1.42 22.23
N ILE A 211 -31.98 2.36 23.13
CA ILE A 211 -32.60 2.07 24.42
C ILE A 211 -33.96 1.49 24.06
N SER A 212 -34.03 0.16 23.91
CA SER A 212 -35.31 -0.52 23.86
C SER A 212 -35.94 -0.31 25.23
N LYS A 213 -36.89 0.62 25.31
CA LYS A 213 -37.78 0.73 26.44
C LYS A 213 -38.57 -0.59 26.50
N SER A 214 -38.10 -1.54 27.29
CA SER A 214 -38.93 -2.63 27.77
C SER A 214 -39.98 -2.00 28.67
N HIS A 215 -41.18 -1.80 28.14
CA HIS A 215 -42.34 -1.47 28.96
C HIS A 215 -42.73 -2.70 29.79
N PRO A 216 -42.97 -2.54 31.10
CA PRO A 216 -43.48 -3.60 31.97
C PRO A 216 -44.92 -4.00 31.64
#